data_AF-A0A357AUD3-F1
#
_entry.id   AF-A0A357AUD3-F1
#
_cell.length_a   1.000
_cell.length_b   1.000
_cell.length_c   1.000
_cell.angle_alpha   90.00
_cell.angle_beta   90.00
_cell.angle_gamma   90.00
#
_symmetry.space_group_name_H-M   'P 1'
#
loop_
_entity.id
_entity.type
_entity.pdbx_description
1 polymer ?
#
loop_
_entity_poly.entity_id
_entity_poly.type
_entity_poly.pdbx_seq_one_letter_code
_entity_poly.pdbx_strand_id
1 'polypeptide(L)'
;AFADPGKAGEGFPFDYMQNTAVWPGTPLYLSHLSADGAFVLALCRYASGWIPVNDVAFTDPAFQKEYRARPLLAVTRDRVPLRDGSGLFRFEARVGMLLPLQAATAEGYEVLLPVREASGRAALVTARIAPGDAEALPLPATAANVARVASSMLGEPYGWGGLFGHRDCSALLLDLYTPFGLGLPRNSRQQGKAGTVLPLDGLADQDKEALILAKAAPFASLLWKPGHIMLYLGSRGGRAMILHDVWGLRTEESGREGRRLIGRVAVTTLTPGAELPELKRPEGLLLHGLRSLVLLAPFEPPDPDAP
;
A
#
# COMPACT_ATOMS: atom_id res chain seq x y z
N ALA A 1 11.74 -0.79 -18.38
CA ALA A 1 11.85 0.26 -19.44
C ALA A 1 11.78 1.64 -18.83
N PHE A 2 12.68 2.53 -19.20
CA PHE A 2 12.73 3.92 -18.71
C PHE A 2 12.36 4.87 -19.86
N ALA A 3 11.69 5.98 -19.57
CA ALA A 3 11.30 6.93 -20.61
C ALA A 3 12.51 7.72 -21.12
N ASP A 4 13.19 8.45 -20.22
CA ASP A 4 14.41 9.20 -20.51
C ASP A 4 15.33 9.17 -19.28
N PRO A 5 16.32 8.25 -19.23
CA PRO A 5 17.21 8.11 -18.08
C PRO A 5 18.01 9.38 -17.71
N GLY A 6 18.14 10.35 -18.63
CA GLY A 6 18.80 11.62 -18.38
C GLY A 6 17.93 12.64 -17.65
N LYS A 7 16.61 12.41 -17.55
CA LYS A 7 15.67 13.32 -16.86
C LYS A 7 15.43 12.89 -15.42
N ALA A 8 15.36 13.88 -14.54
CA ALA A 8 15.12 13.66 -13.12
C ALA A 8 13.75 13.01 -12.87
N GLY A 9 13.76 11.78 -12.38
CA GLY A 9 12.54 10.99 -12.12
C GLY A 9 12.05 10.14 -13.29
N GLU A 10 12.83 9.98 -14.35
CA GLU A 10 12.45 9.20 -15.55
C GLU A 10 13.37 8.00 -15.82
N GLY A 11 14.50 7.91 -15.09
CA GLY A 11 15.41 6.77 -15.06
C GLY A 11 15.13 5.80 -13.91
N PHE A 12 16.13 5.02 -13.49
CA PHE A 12 16.01 4.15 -12.33
C PHE A 12 15.53 4.92 -11.07
N PRO A 13 14.55 4.41 -10.29
CA PRO A 13 13.92 3.09 -10.36
C PRO A 13 12.58 3.02 -11.12
N PHE A 14 12.24 4.01 -11.95
CA PHE A 14 10.94 4.15 -12.61
C PHE A 14 10.77 3.24 -13.84
N ASP A 15 10.71 1.92 -13.61
CA ASP A 15 10.42 0.98 -14.69
C ASP A 15 8.93 1.08 -15.09
N TYR A 16 8.65 1.64 -16.26
CA TYR A 16 7.30 1.81 -16.79
C TYR A 16 6.61 0.51 -17.22
N MET A 17 7.34 -0.61 -17.31
CA MET A 17 6.75 -1.95 -17.49
C MET A 17 6.33 -2.58 -16.16
N GLN A 18 6.81 -2.06 -15.03
CA GLN A 18 6.37 -2.49 -13.70
C GLN A 18 5.01 -1.86 -13.39
N ASN A 19 3.94 -2.64 -13.58
CA ASN A 19 2.57 -2.21 -13.29
C ASN A 19 2.27 -2.22 -11.78
N THR A 20 2.34 -3.40 -11.16
CA THR A 20 2.12 -3.57 -9.72
C THR A 20 2.77 -4.84 -9.20
N ALA A 21 3.24 -4.84 -7.97
CA ALA A 21 3.44 -6.06 -7.20
C ALA A 21 2.09 -6.70 -6.87
N VAL A 22 2.11 -8.02 -6.67
CA VAL A 22 0.99 -8.83 -6.21
C VAL A 22 1.50 -9.76 -5.11
N TRP A 23 0.86 -9.74 -3.94
CA TRP A 23 1.33 -10.56 -2.82
C TRP A 23 0.91 -12.03 -2.95
N PRO A 24 1.70 -12.97 -2.40
CA PRO A 24 1.34 -14.39 -2.36
C PRO A 24 -0.07 -14.61 -1.80
N GLY A 25 -0.77 -15.60 -2.35
CA GLY A 25 -2.14 -15.91 -1.96
C GLY A 25 -3.22 -14.98 -2.50
N THR A 26 -2.86 -13.97 -3.31
CA THR A 26 -3.84 -13.19 -4.08
C THR A 26 -4.49 -14.09 -5.14
N PRO A 27 -5.83 -14.24 -5.16
CA PRO A 27 -6.51 -14.96 -6.23
C PRO A 27 -6.33 -14.27 -7.58
N LEU A 28 -6.01 -15.06 -8.61
CA LEU A 28 -5.83 -14.60 -9.98
C LEU A 28 -6.78 -15.34 -10.92
N TYR A 29 -7.36 -14.61 -11.87
CA TYR A 29 -7.94 -15.18 -13.08
C TYR A 29 -6.89 -15.16 -14.19
N LEU A 30 -6.59 -16.32 -14.78
CA LEU A 30 -5.59 -16.47 -15.82
C LEU A 30 -6.30 -16.58 -17.16
N SER A 31 -6.00 -15.65 -18.08
CA SER A 31 -6.73 -15.54 -19.34
C SER A 31 -5.94 -16.08 -20.54
N HIS A 32 -4.62 -15.92 -20.54
CA HIS A 32 -3.75 -16.28 -21.66
C HIS A 32 -2.41 -16.80 -21.15
N LEU A 33 -1.75 -17.61 -21.96
CA LEU A 33 -0.37 -18.05 -21.80
C LEU A 33 0.46 -17.44 -22.93
N SER A 34 1.69 -17.00 -22.65
CA SER A 34 2.63 -16.60 -23.69
C SER A 34 2.99 -17.79 -24.59
N ALA A 35 3.40 -17.54 -25.82
CA ALA A 35 3.67 -18.61 -26.79
C ALA A 35 4.77 -19.59 -26.33
N ASP A 36 5.72 -19.11 -25.53
CA ASP A 36 6.81 -19.90 -24.93
C ASP A 36 6.46 -20.52 -23.56
N GLY A 37 5.27 -20.22 -23.02
CA GLY A 37 4.82 -20.69 -21.72
C GLY A 37 5.41 -19.98 -20.51
N ALA A 38 6.29 -18.98 -20.68
CA ALA A 38 7.01 -18.34 -19.59
C ALA A 38 6.15 -17.37 -18.75
N PHE A 39 5.09 -16.80 -19.32
CA PHE A 39 4.23 -15.82 -18.66
C PHE A 39 2.74 -16.14 -18.85
N VAL A 40 1.94 -15.76 -17.85
CA VAL A 40 0.48 -15.77 -17.95
C VAL A 40 -0.08 -14.36 -17.85
N LEU A 41 -1.10 -14.05 -18.66
CA LEU A 41 -1.88 -12.83 -18.51
C LEU A 41 -2.88 -13.03 -17.38
N ALA A 42 -2.58 -12.45 -16.23
CA ALA A 42 -3.34 -12.56 -15.00
C ALA A 42 -4.17 -11.30 -14.71
N LEU A 43 -5.31 -11.51 -14.04
CA LEU A 43 -6.20 -10.47 -13.57
C LEU A 43 -6.47 -10.72 -12.08
N CYS A 44 -6.35 -9.66 -11.27
CA CYS A 44 -6.70 -9.67 -9.86
C CYS A 44 -7.71 -8.55 -9.57
N ARG A 45 -8.12 -8.41 -8.31
CA ARG A 45 -9.14 -7.42 -7.89
C ARG A 45 -8.80 -5.97 -8.23
N TYR A 46 -7.52 -5.63 -8.48
CA TYR A 46 -7.07 -4.24 -8.61
C TYR A 46 -6.17 -3.98 -9.84
N ALA A 47 -5.76 -5.01 -10.59
CA ALA A 47 -4.90 -4.86 -11.76
C ALA A 47 -4.97 -6.08 -12.68
N SER A 48 -4.40 -5.92 -13.87
CA SER A 48 -4.11 -7.00 -14.81
C SER A 48 -2.69 -6.82 -15.38
N GLY A 49 -2.07 -7.91 -15.79
CA GLY A 49 -0.71 -7.87 -16.35
C GLY A 49 -0.12 -9.25 -16.58
N TRP A 50 1.05 -9.26 -17.22
CA TRP A 50 1.84 -10.47 -17.40
C TRP A 50 2.65 -10.77 -16.15
N ILE A 51 2.53 -11.99 -15.62
CA ILE A 51 3.28 -12.48 -14.47
C ILE A 51 4.04 -13.76 -14.87
N PRO A 52 5.28 -13.99 -14.38
CA PRO A 52 5.98 -15.25 -14.61
C PRO A 52 5.14 -16.44 -14.18
N VAL A 53 5.07 -17.48 -15.02
CA VAL A 53 4.26 -18.68 -14.73
C VAL A 53 4.71 -19.42 -13.46
N ASN A 54 5.95 -19.23 -13.04
CA ASN A 54 6.52 -19.87 -11.85
C ASN A 54 6.05 -19.22 -10.53
N ASP A 55 5.54 -17.99 -10.59
CA ASP A 55 4.96 -17.29 -9.43
C ASP A 55 3.46 -17.60 -9.28
N VAL A 56 2.91 -18.45 -10.15
CA VAL A 56 1.50 -18.81 -10.20
C VAL A 56 1.34 -20.31 -10.02
N ALA A 57 0.34 -20.69 -9.22
CA ALA A 57 -0.07 -22.07 -9.03
C ALA A 57 -1.52 -22.26 -9.50
N PHE A 58 -1.76 -23.27 -10.36
CA PHE A 58 -3.08 -23.52 -10.93
C PHE A 58 -3.98 -24.21 -9.89
N THR A 59 -5.21 -23.73 -9.76
CA THR A 59 -6.19 -24.25 -8.79
C THR A 59 -7.28 -25.04 -9.48
N ASP A 60 -7.85 -26.02 -8.79
CA ASP A 60 -9.06 -26.72 -9.19
C ASP A 60 -10.25 -26.35 -8.26
N PRO A 61 -11.48 -26.77 -8.58
CA PRO A 61 -12.64 -26.46 -7.75
C PRO A 61 -12.54 -26.96 -6.30
N ALA A 62 -11.82 -28.05 -6.04
CA ALA A 62 -11.66 -28.60 -4.69
C ALA A 62 -10.75 -27.70 -3.84
N PHE A 63 -9.58 -27.34 -4.38
CA PHE A 63 -8.68 -26.36 -3.77
C PHE A 63 -9.41 -25.05 -3.49
N GLN A 64 -10.13 -24.53 -4.48
CA GLN A 64 -10.84 -23.25 -4.35
C GLN A 64 -11.94 -23.30 -3.28
N LYS A 65 -12.65 -24.43 -3.15
CA LYS A 65 -13.65 -24.64 -2.11
C LYS A 65 -12.99 -24.63 -0.73
N GLU A 66 -11.90 -25.36 -0.56
CA GLU A 66 -11.16 -25.43 0.71
C GLU A 66 -10.58 -24.07 1.12
N TYR A 67 -9.95 -23.37 0.17
CA TYR A 67 -9.34 -22.06 0.41
C TYR A 67 -10.36 -21.00 0.82
N ARG A 68 -11.58 -21.04 0.26
CA ARG A 68 -12.67 -20.10 0.58
C ARG A 68 -13.49 -20.50 1.81
N ALA A 69 -13.36 -21.73 2.31
CA ALA A 69 -14.20 -22.22 3.41
C ALA A 69 -13.80 -21.66 4.79
N ARG A 70 -12.67 -20.96 4.89
CA ARG A 70 -12.12 -20.47 6.16
C ARG A 70 -12.30 -18.95 6.30
N PRO A 71 -12.44 -18.45 7.54
CA PRO A 71 -12.31 -17.01 7.78
C PRO A 71 -10.91 -16.54 7.41
N LEU A 72 -10.78 -15.25 7.08
CA LEU A 72 -9.50 -14.65 6.70
C LEU A 72 -8.84 -13.96 7.90
N LEU A 73 -7.53 -14.14 7.98
CA LEU A 73 -6.63 -13.42 8.87
C LEU A 73 -5.91 -12.36 8.05
N ALA A 74 -5.91 -11.12 8.51
CA ALA A 74 -5.19 -10.02 7.89
C ALA A 74 -3.82 -9.85 8.53
N VAL A 75 -2.78 -9.83 7.72
CA VAL A 75 -1.43 -9.54 8.20
C VAL A 75 -1.33 -8.07 8.60
N THR A 76 -0.87 -7.80 9.82
CA THR A 76 -0.77 -6.45 10.40
C THR A 76 0.66 -6.00 10.70
N ARG A 77 1.63 -6.91 10.51
CA ARG A 77 3.06 -6.60 10.54
C ARG A 77 3.73 -6.94 9.22
N ASP A 78 4.62 -6.06 8.79
CA ASP A 78 5.33 -6.23 7.52
C ASP A 78 6.56 -7.14 7.65
N ARG A 79 6.87 -7.88 6.57
CA ARG A 79 8.06 -8.74 6.41
C ARG A 79 8.20 -9.84 7.48
N VAL A 80 7.10 -10.52 7.79
CA VAL A 80 7.07 -11.65 8.73
C VAL A 80 7.40 -12.95 7.98
N PRO A 81 8.53 -13.62 8.23
CA PRO A 81 8.88 -14.82 7.50
C PRO A 81 7.94 -15.98 7.85
N LEU A 82 7.25 -16.54 6.84
CA LEU A 82 6.40 -17.71 7.03
C LEU A 82 7.12 -18.99 6.62
N ARG A 83 7.10 -19.94 7.56
CA ARG A 83 7.62 -21.29 7.39
C ARG A 83 6.48 -22.28 7.56
N ASP A 84 6.48 -23.34 6.76
CA ASP A 84 5.51 -24.42 6.92
C ASP A 84 5.86 -25.35 8.09
N GLY A 85 5.02 -26.36 8.34
CA GLY A 85 5.23 -27.36 9.39
C GLY A 85 6.53 -28.17 9.29
N SER A 86 7.22 -28.18 8.15
CA SER A 86 8.55 -28.80 7.99
C SER A 86 9.70 -27.85 8.32
N GLY A 87 9.40 -26.57 8.60
CA GLY A 87 10.38 -25.51 8.81
C GLY A 87 10.86 -24.82 7.53
N LEU A 88 10.35 -25.24 6.36
CA LEU A 88 10.72 -24.67 5.07
C LEU A 88 10.13 -23.28 4.91
N PHE A 89 10.97 -22.31 4.60
CA PHE A 89 10.54 -20.95 4.27
C PHE A 89 9.72 -20.94 2.98
N ARG A 90 8.57 -20.25 3.00
CA ARG A 90 7.68 -20.12 1.86
C ARG A 90 7.71 -18.70 1.28
N PHE A 91 7.41 -17.70 2.10
CA PHE A 91 7.48 -16.29 1.73
C PHE A 91 7.37 -15.41 2.97
N GLU A 92 7.60 -14.11 2.82
CA GLU A 92 7.30 -13.13 3.86
C GLU A 92 5.82 -12.71 3.79
N ALA A 93 5.12 -12.81 4.91
CA ALA A 93 3.84 -12.15 5.11
C ALA A 93 4.04 -10.64 5.23
N ARG A 94 3.13 -9.88 4.61
CA ARG A 94 3.18 -8.43 4.49
C ARG A 94 1.83 -7.83 4.78
N VAL A 95 1.80 -6.60 5.29
CA VAL A 95 0.56 -5.82 5.38
C VAL A 95 -0.07 -5.76 3.99
N GLY A 96 -1.39 -6.00 3.89
CA GLY A 96 -2.10 -6.17 2.62
C GLY A 96 -2.39 -7.62 2.24
N MET A 97 -1.74 -8.59 2.88
CA MET A 97 -2.02 -10.02 2.68
C MET A 97 -3.18 -10.50 3.55
N LEU A 98 -4.02 -11.35 2.96
CA LEU A 98 -5.09 -12.08 3.64
C LEU A 98 -4.83 -13.57 3.51
N LEU A 99 -4.79 -14.28 4.64
CA LEU A 99 -4.50 -15.70 4.70
C LEU A 99 -5.69 -16.46 5.31
N PRO A 100 -6.09 -17.62 4.78
CA PRO A 100 -7.14 -18.44 5.41
C PRO A 100 -6.69 -18.94 6.80
N LEU A 101 -7.51 -18.69 7.81
CA LEU A 101 -7.28 -19.14 9.19
C LEU A 101 -7.68 -20.61 9.33
N GLN A 102 -6.71 -21.47 9.65
CA GLN A 102 -6.94 -22.87 9.96
C GLN A 102 -7.42 -23.07 11.40
N ALA A 103 -6.70 -22.48 12.35
CA ALA A 103 -6.98 -22.58 13.79
C ALA A 103 -6.38 -21.40 14.54
N ALA A 104 -7.02 -20.98 15.64
CA ALA A 104 -6.43 -20.10 16.63
C ALA A 104 -5.94 -20.95 17.82
N THR A 105 -4.74 -20.67 18.29
CA THR A 105 -4.05 -21.39 19.38
C THR A 105 -3.60 -20.39 20.45
N ALA A 106 -3.14 -20.87 21.60
CA ALA A 106 -2.59 -19.99 22.63
C ALA A 106 -1.28 -19.31 22.14
N GLU A 107 -0.57 -19.93 21.21
CA GLU A 107 0.71 -19.50 20.67
C GLU A 107 0.59 -18.64 19.40
N GLY A 108 -0.62 -18.38 18.90
CA GLY A 108 -0.86 -17.63 17.66
C GLY A 108 -1.89 -18.28 16.75
N TYR A 109 -1.71 -18.11 15.44
CA TYR A 109 -2.63 -18.59 14.42
C TYR A 109 -1.96 -19.62 13.52
N GLU A 110 -2.69 -20.68 13.19
CA GLU A 110 -2.36 -21.55 12.06
C GLU A 110 -3.07 -21.05 10.81
N VAL A 111 -2.32 -20.85 9.73
CA VAL A 111 -2.83 -20.34 8.45
C VAL A 111 -2.49 -21.29 7.31
N LEU A 112 -3.32 -21.27 6.27
CA LEU A 112 -3.10 -22.04 5.04
C LEU A 112 -2.34 -21.19 4.03
N LEU A 113 -1.16 -21.67 3.60
CA LEU A 113 -0.38 -21.02 2.56
C LEU A 113 -0.56 -21.75 1.23
N PRO A 114 -0.91 -21.03 0.14
CA PRO A 114 -0.87 -21.61 -1.18
C PRO A 114 0.59 -21.71 -1.64
N VAL A 115 1.00 -22.92 -2.03
CA VAL A 115 2.32 -23.20 -2.60
C VAL A 115 2.18 -23.84 -3.96
N ARG A 116 3.17 -23.62 -4.82
CA ARG A 116 3.26 -24.25 -6.15
C ARG A 116 4.00 -25.57 -6.05
N GLU A 117 3.35 -26.66 -6.43
CA GLU A 117 4.01 -27.95 -6.56
C GLU A 117 4.82 -28.05 -7.86
N ALA A 118 5.64 -29.10 -8.00
CA ALA A 118 6.38 -29.38 -9.22
C ALA A 118 5.45 -29.58 -10.44
N SER A 119 4.22 -30.05 -10.21
CA SER A 119 3.17 -30.17 -11.22
C SER A 119 2.62 -28.83 -11.73
N GLY A 120 2.95 -27.73 -11.06
CA GLY A 120 2.37 -26.40 -11.28
C GLY A 120 1.02 -26.19 -10.62
N ARG A 121 0.42 -27.20 -9.98
CA ARG A 121 -0.81 -27.04 -9.20
C ARG A 121 -0.54 -26.37 -7.86
N ALA A 122 -1.58 -25.73 -7.33
CA ALA A 122 -1.59 -25.21 -5.99
C ALA A 122 -1.84 -26.34 -4.98
N ALA A 123 -1.05 -26.34 -3.91
CA ALA A 123 -1.31 -27.13 -2.70
C ALA A 123 -1.36 -26.20 -1.48
N LEU A 124 -1.98 -26.67 -0.41
CA LEU A 124 -2.04 -25.95 0.87
C LEU A 124 -1.05 -26.57 1.84
N VAL A 125 -0.24 -25.70 2.46
CA VAL A 125 0.60 -26.08 3.60
C VAL A 125 0.22 -25.22 4.78
N THR A 126 0.26 -25.80 5.98
CA THR A 126 0.02 -25.04 7.22
C THR A 126 1.29 -24.30 7.64
N ALA A 127 1.14 -23.04 8.03
CA ALA A 127 2.17 -22.24 8.69
C ALA A 127 1.63 -21.62 9.98
N ARG A 128 2.54 -21.18 10.85
CA ARG A 128 2.19 -20.45 12.07
C ARG A 128 2.55 -18.98 11.94
N ILE A 129 1.70 -18.12 12.47
CA ILE A 129 1.93 -16.68 12.59
C ILE A 129 1.64 -16.24 14.02
N ALA A 130 2.52 -15.41 14.57
CA ALA A 130 2.44 -15.00 15.97
C ALA A 130 1.25 -14.07 16.23
N PRO A 131 0.72 -14.01 17.47
CA PRO A 131 -0.20 -12.96 17.88
C PRO A 131 0.42 -11.57 17.61
N GLY A 132 -0.38 -10.65 17.08
CA GLY A 132 0.05 -9.28 16.79
C GLY A 132 0.75 -9.09 15.44
N ASP A 133 1.20 -10.16 14.78
CA ASP A 133 1.69 -10.11 13.39
C ASP A 133 0.54 -10.19 12.38
N ALA A 134 -0.60 -10.73 12.81
CA ALA A 134 -1.85 -10.79 12.06
C ALA A 134 -3.06 -10.78 13.00
N GLU A 135 -4.21 -10.42 12.47
CA GLU A 135 -5.46 -10.19 13.21
C GLU A 135 -6.66 -10.72 12.42
N ALA A 136 -7.76 -11.03 13.10
CA ALA A 136 -9.00 -11.38 12.42
C ALA A 136 -9.49 -10.22 11.53
N LEU A 137 -9.97 -10.54 10.33
CA LEU A 137 -10.55 -9.55 9.41
C LEU A 137 -12.06 -9.39 9.65
N PRO A 138 -12.62 -8.16 9.72
CA PRO A 138 -11.91 -6.89 9.76
C PRO A 138 -11.37 -6.56 11.17
N LEU A 139 -10.16 -6.00 11.21
CA LEU A 139 -9.63 -5.34 12.41
C LEU A 139 -10.45 -4.06 12.66
N PRO A 140 -10.86 -3.74 13.90
CA PRO A 140 -11.56 -2.50 14.19
C PRO A 140 -10.77 -1.28 13.72
N ALA A 141 -11.43 -0.41 12.96
CA ALA A 141 -10.82 0.72 12.30
C ALA A 141 -10.69 1.93 13.23
N THR A 142 -9.90 1.78 14.29
CA THR A 142 -9.55 2.87 15.21
C THR A 142 -8.25 3.55 14.79
N ALA A 143 -8.08 4.83 15.13
CA ALA A 143 -6.83 5.55 14.87
C ALA A 143 -5.60 4.81 15.45
N ALA A 144 -5.73 4.23 16.64
CA ALA A 144 -4.67 3.45 17.28
C ALA A 144 -4.31 2.20 16.47
N ASN A 145 -5.29 1.46 15.96
CA ASN A 145 -5.03 0.28 15.14
C ASN A 145 -4.40 0.66 13.78
N VAL A 146 -4.90 1.70 13.11
CA VAL A 146 -4.30 2.19 11.85
C VAL A 146 -2.86 2.65 12.09
N ALA A 147 -2.60 3.39 13.17
CA ALA A 147 -1.26 3.83 13.56
C ALA A 147 -0.32 2.65 13.81
N ARG A 148 -0.77 1.60 14.51
CA ARG A 148 0.00 0.39 14.77
C ARG A 148 0.42 -0.31 13.48
N VAL A 149 -0.54 -0.56 12.58
CA VAL A 149 -0.26 -1.20 11.28
C VAL A 149 0.68 -0.33 10.44
N ALA A 150 0.39 0.98 10.34
CA ALA A 150 1.22 1.94 9.61
C ALA A 150 2.66 2.00 10.11
N SER A 151 2.86 1.92 11.43
CA SER A 151 4.19 1.95 12.06
C SER A 151 5.08 0.77 11.61
N SER A 152 4.49 -0.38 11.28
CA SER A 152 5.24 -1.53 10.78
C SER A 152 5.82 -1.33 9.36
N MET A 153 5.31 -0.34 8.62
CA MET A 153 5.74 -0.01 7.25
C MET A 153 6.64 1.22 7.20
N LEU A 154 6.82 1.94 8.32
CA LEU A 154 7.59 3.18 8.36
C LEU A 154 9.06 2.93 7.97
N GLY A 155 9.59 3.77 7.08
CA GLY A 155 10.97 3.67 6.59
C GLY A 155 11.17 2.64 5.47
N GLU A 156 10.14 1.87 5.07
CA GLU A 156 10.24 1.01 3.89
C GLU A 156 10.67 1.84 2.66
N PRO A 157 11.70 1.40 1.89
CA PRO A 157 12.10 2.07 0.66
C PRO A 157 10.97 2.17 -0.37
N TYR A 158 10.93 3.28 -1.10
CA TYR A 158 9.99 3.49 -2.20
C TYR A 158 10.29 2.52 -3.36
N GLY A 159 9.26 1.84 -3.86
CA GLY A 159 9.30 1.00 -5.05
C GLY A 159 8.20 1.38 -6.04
N TRP A 160 8.59 1.97 -7.17
CA TRP A 160 7.67 2.28 -8.27
C TRP A 160 6.92 1.02 -8.72
N GLY A 161 5.59 1.05 -8.71
CA GLY A 161 4.79 -0.12 -9.09
C GLY A 161 5.06 -1.35 -8.21
N GLY A 162 5.62 -1.18 -7.02
CA GLY A 162 6.03 -2.26 -6.12
C GLY A 162 7.33 -2.99 -6.52
N LEU A 163 8.19 -2.35 -7.31
CA LEU A 163 9.51 -2.89 -7.66
C LEU A 163 10.29 -3.31 -6.40
N PHE A 164 11.03 -4.41 -6.50
CA PHE A 164 11.78 -5.04 -5.39
C PHE A 164 10.92 -5.52 -4.20
N GLY A 165 9.61 -5.68 -4.39
CA GLY A 165 8.70 -6.07 -3.32
C GLY A 165 8.44 -4.94 -2.32
N HIS A 166 8.68 -3.69 -2.72
CA HIS A 166 8.34 -2.50 -1.95
C HIS A 166 6.93 -1.99 -2.29
N ARG A 167 6.58 -0.81 -1.79
CA ARG A 167 5.32 -0.12 -2.10
C ARG A 167 5.60 1.20 -2.80
N ASP A 168 4.57 1.72 -3.46
CA ASP A 168 4.50 3.13 -3.84
C ASP A 168 3.41 3.82 -3.02
N CYS A 169 3.23 5.13 -3.23
CA CYS A 169 2.27 5.95 -2.50
C CYS A 169 0.86 5.34 -2.37
N SER A 170 0.36 4.71 -3.43
CA SER A 170 -0.99 4.14 -3.48
C SER A 170 -1.04 2.69 -3.04
N ALA A 171 0.00 1.90 -3.31
CA ALA A 171 0.12 0.55 -2.77
C ALA A 171 0.22 0.57 -1.24
N LEU A 172 0.94 1.54 -0.66
CA LEU A 172 0.99 1.76 0.80
C LEU A 172 -0.42 1.85 1.40
N LEU A 173 -1.28 2.69 0.83
CA LEU A 173 -2.62 2.90 1.37
C LEU A 173 -3.55 1.71 1.08
N LEU A 174 -3.44 1.09 -0.09
CA LEU A 174 -4.18 -0.13 -0.42
C LEU A 174 -3.90 -1.23 0.59
N ASP A 175 -2.62 -1.44 0.90
CA ASP A 175 -2.20 -2.48 1.85
C ASP A 175 -2.55 -2.10 3.29
N LEU A 176 -2.28 -0.85 3.71
CA LEU A 176 -2.60 -0.34 5.04
C LEU A 176 -4.07 -0.54 5.40
N TYR A 177 -4.98 -0.27 4.45
CA TYR A 177 -6.42 -0.34 4.70
C TYR A 177 -7.04 -1.72 4.51
N THR A 178 -6.30 -2.68 3.96
CA THR A 178 -6.79 -4.06 3.76
C THR A 178 -7.17 -4.76 5.07
N PRO A 179 -6.38 -4.71 6.16
CA PRO A 179 -6.77 -5.30 7.45
C PRO A 179 -8.05 -4.75 8.05
N PHE A 180 -8.49 -3.56 7.64
CA PHE A 180 -9.70 -2.91 8.13
C PHE A 180 -10.93 -3.20 7.25
N GLY A 181 -10.79 -4.08 6.26
CA GLY A 181 -11.85 -4.41 5.31
C GLY A 181 -12.13 -3.33 4.27
N LEU A 182 -11.28 -2.31 4.16
CA LEU A 182 -11.46 -1.21 3.20
C LEU A 182 -10.66 -1.45 1.93
N GLY A 183 -11.36 -1.86 0.87
CA GLY A 183 -10.77 -2.14 -0.44
C GLY A 183 -10.48 -0.90 -1.28
N LEU A 184 -9.34 -0.24 -1.07
CA LEU A 184 -8.91 0.86 -1.94
C LEU A 184 -8.47 0.35 -3.33
N PRO A 185 -8.71 1.13 -4.40
CA PRO A 185 -8.20 0.82 -5.74
C PRO A 185 -6.68 0.98 -5.80
N ARG A 186 -6.02 0.38 -6.80
CA ARG A 186 -4.54 0.37 -6.89
C ARG A 186 -3.91 1.74 -7.11
N ASN A 187 -4.57 2.63 -7.85
CA ASN A 187 -3.95 3.85 -8.34
C ASN A 187 -4.40 5.08 -7.55
N SER A 188 -3.46 5.99 -7.26
CA SER A 188 -3.70 7.23 -6.50
C SER A 188 -4.86 8.07 -7.05
N ARG A 189 -5.00 8.19 -8.38
CA ARG A 189 -6.11 8.93 -9.02
C ARG A 189 -7.49 8.34 -8.69
N GLN A 190 -7.59 7.02 -8.56
CA GLN A 190 -8.84 6.34 -8.19
C GLN A 190 -9.07 6.44 -6.68
N GLN A 191 -8.01 6.32 -5.87
CA GLN A 191 -8.09 6.51 -4.42
C GLN A 191 -8.51 7.93 -4.04
N GLY A 192 -8.10 8.94 -4.83
CA GLY A 192 -8.55 10.33 -4.75
C GLY A 192 -10.06 10.54 -4.95
N LYS A 193 -10.81 9.47 -5.21
CA LYS A 193 -12.27 9.43 -5.41
C LYS A 193 -12.96 8.34 -4.57
N ALA A 194 -12.24 7.66 -3.69
CA ALA A 194 -12.74 6.46 -3.00
C ALA A 194 -13.69 6.73 -1.83
N GLY A 195 -13.92 8.00 -1.47
CA GLY A 195 -14.79 8.42 -0.39
C GLY A 195 -15.46 9.76 -0.68
N THR A 196 -15.86 10.50 0.36
CA THR A 196 -16.42 11.85 0.20
C THR A 196 -15.30 12.82 -0.16
N VAL A 197 -15.38 13.38 -1.37
CA VAL A 197 -14.35 14.27 -1.91
C VAL A 197 -14.68 15.73 -1.62
N LEU A 198 -13.79 16.42 -0.92
CA LEU A 198 -13.79 17.87 -0.75
C LEU A 198 -12.74 18.46 -1.69
N PRO A 199 -13.12 19.35 -2.62
CA PRO A 199 -12.17 19.98 -3.52
C PRO A 199 -11.22 20.92 -2.77
N LEU A 200 -9.95 20.83 -3.10
CA LEU A 200 -8.89 21.78 -2.68
C LEU A 200 -8.36 22.60 -3.86
N ASP A 201 -8.76 22.24 -5.07
CA ASP A 201 -8.33 22.91 -6.29
C ASP A 201 -8.78 24.39 -6.31
N GLY A 202 -7.92 25.26 -6.81
CA GLY A 202 -8.16 26.71 -6.85
C GLY A 202 -8.03 27.47 -5.53
N LEU A 203 -7.95 26.79 -4.38
CA LEU A 203 -7.68 27.44 -3.10
C LEU A 203 -6.20 27.87 -2.98
N ALA A 204 -5.95 28.96 -2.26
CA ALA A 204 -4.61 29.33 -1.85
C ALA A 204 -4.06 28.29 -0.86
N ASP A 205 -2.73 28.14 -0.80
CA ASP A 205 -2.10 27.08 -0.01
C ASP A 205 -2.45 27.15 1.49
N GLN A 206 -2.57 28.36 2.05
CA GLN A 206 -3.01 28.57 3.43
C GLN A 206 -4.45 28.11 3.65
N ASP A 207 -5.36 28.42 2.72
CA ASP A 207 -6.76 28.01 2.80
C ASP A 207 -6.93 26.50 2.62
N LYS A 208 -6.08 25.86 1.81
CA LYS A 208 -6.02 24.40 1.69
C LYS A 208 -5.67 23.76 3.04
N GLU A 209 -4.57 24.20 3.66
CA GLU A 209 -4.12 23.64 4.93
C GLU A 209 -5.14 23.92 6.05
N ALA A 210 -5.74 25.11 6.08
CA ALA A 210 -6.82 25.44 7.00
C ALA A 210 -8.06 24.55 6.83
N LEU A 211 -8.49 24.30 5.58
CA LEU A 211 -9.63 23.41 5.32
C LEU A 211 -9.32 21.97 5.74
N ILE A 212 -8.11 21.47 5.47
CA ILE A 212 -7.66 20.14 5.89
C ILE A 212 -7.71 20.02 7.41
N LEU A 213 -7.12 20.98 8.13
CA LEU A 213 -7.11 20.99 9.60
C LEU A 213 -8.53 21.04 10.19
N ALA A 214 -9.45 21.72 9.52
CA ALA A 214 -10.84 21.87 9.98
C ALA A 214 -11.75 20.69 9.63
N LYS A 215 -11.46 19.92 8.57
CA LYS A 215 -12.39 18.92 8.01
C LYS A 215 -11.86 17.49 7.97
N ALA A 216 -10.55 17.29 7.97
CA ALA A 216 -9.97 15.96 7.86
C ALA A 216 -10.04 15.21 9.20
N ALA A 217 -10.51 13.97 9.14
CA ALA A 217 -10.43 13.01 10.24
C ALA A 217 -9.04 12.32 10.22
N PRO A 218 -8.25 12.40 11.31
CA PRO A 218 -6.98 11.69 11.44
C PRO A 218 -7.13 10.19 11.16
N PHE A 219 -6.19 9.59 10.44
CA PHE A 219 -6.18 8.16 10.08
C PHE A 219 -7.35 7.69 9.21
N ALA A 220 -8.22 8.61 8.77
CA ALA A 220 -9.43 8.32 8.00
C ALA A 220 -9.62 9.29 6.81
N SER A 221 -8.58 10.09 6.49
CA SER A 221 -8.63 11.08 5.41
C SER A 221 -7.43 10.98 4.51
N LEU A 222 -7.66 10.90 3.20
CA LEU A 222 -6.62 10.90 2.19
C LEU A 222 -6.47 12.29 1.57
N LEU A 223 -5.25 12.65 1.22
CA LEU A 223 -4.94 13.88 0.50
C LEU A 223 -4.36 13.50 -0.85
N TRP A 224 -4.90 14.07 -1.93
CA TRP A 224 -4.53 13.68 -3.28
C TRP A 224 -4.07 14.87 -4.13
N LYS A 225 -3.02 14.61 -4.92
CA LYS A 225 -2.60 15.43 -6.06
C LYS A 225 -2.28 14.51 -7.24
N PRO A 226 -2.23 15.04 -8.48
CA PRO A 226 -1.72 14.27 -9.61
C PRO A 226 -0.37 13.63 -9.29
N GLY A 227 -0.31 12.29 -9.40
CA GLY A 227 0.88 11.49 -9.15
C GLY A 227 1.23 11.20 -7.68
N HIS A 228 0.47 11.66 -6.68
CA HIS A 228 0.76 11.35 -5.27
C HIS A 228 -0.48 11.31 -4.39
N ILE A 229 -0.47 10.42 -3.39
CA ILE A 229 -1.52 10.31 -2.39
C ILE A 229 -0.92 10.07 -1.01
N MET A 230 -1.57 10.61 0.01
CA MET A 230 -1.08 10.67 1.38
C MET A 230 -2.22 10.37 2.36
N LEU A 231 -1.90 9.83 3.53
CA LEU A 231 -2.81 9.69 4.66
C LEU A 231 -2.61 10.84 5.64
N TYR A 232 -3.68 11.56 5.99
CA TYR A 232 -3.66 12.57 7.06
C TYR A 232 -3.63 11.91 8.45
N LEU A 233 -2.72 12.37 9.31
CA LEU A 233 -2.50 11.82 10.66
C LEU A 233 -2.98 12.74 11.79
N GLY A 234 -3.55 13.89 11.47
CA GLY A 234 -3.82 14.95 12.43
C GLY A 234 -2.84 16.11 12.29
N SER A 235 -2.67 16.87 13.37
CA SER A 235 -1.85 18.08 13.36
C SER A 235 -0.82 18.09 14.49
N ARG A 236 0.29 18.81 14.26
CA ARG A 236 1.31 19.09 15.27
C ARG A 236 1.80 20.51 15.11
N GLY A 237 1.71 21.31 16.19
CA GLY A 237 2.09 22.73 16.15
C GLY A 237 1.30 23.53 15.11
N GLY A 238 0.02 23.20 14.92
CA GLY A 238 -0.86 23.87 13.94
C GLY A 238 -0.60 23.48 12.47
N ARG A 239 0.28 22.51 12.20
CA ARG A 239 0.57 22.02 10.85
C ARG A 239 -0.01 20.63 10.62
N ALA A 240 -0.56 20.40 9.43
CA ALA A 240 -1.08 19.08 9.06
C ALA A 240 0.08 18.07 8.92
N MET A 241 -0.09 16.89 9.51
CA MET A 241 0.86 15.79 9.46
C MET A 241 0.33 14.70 8.53
N ILE A 242 1.21 14.11 7.73
CA ILE A 242 0.87 13.07 6.76
C ILE A 242 1.80 11.88 6.85
N LEU A 243 1.27 10.68 6.56
CA LEU A 243 2.03 9.49 6.20
C LEU A 243 1.97 9.32 4.69
N HIS A 244 3.09 9.04 4.05
CA HIS A 244 3.14 8.74 2.63
C HIS A 244 4.38 7.92 2.26
N ASP A 245 4.33 7.24 1.12
CA ASP A 245 5.53 6.70 0.48
C ASP A 245 5.90 7.58 -0.72
N VAL A 246 7.01 8.29 -0.63
CA VAL A 246 7.38 9.34 -1.58
C VAL A 246 8.79 9.14 -2.10
N TRP A 247 8.96 9.24 -3.42
CA TRP A 247 10.27 9.16 -4.06
C TRP A 247 11.14 10.38 -3.73
N GLY A 248 10.70 11.57 -4.12
CA GLY A 248 11.48 12.78 -3.91
C GLY A 248 10.73 14.05 -4.27
N LEU A 249 11.26 15.16 -3.76
CA LEU A 249 10.75 16.51 -3.97
C LEU A 249 11.37 17.10 -5.23
N ARG A 250 10.59 17.87 -5.99
CA ARG A 250 11.10 18.56 -7.19
C ARG A 250 12.04 19.69 -6.80
N THR A 251 13.25 19.66 -7.36
CA THR A 251 14.25 20.71 -7.18
C THR A 251 14.62 21.32 -8.52
N GLU A 252 15.20 22.51 -8.49
CA GLU A 252 15.76 23.18 -9.67
C GLU A 252 17.02 23.95 -9.31
N GLU A 253 18.11 23.66 -10.01
CA GLU A 253 19.40 24.34 -9.84
C GLU A 253 19.90 24.80 -11.21
N SER A 254 20.13 26.11 -11.37
CA SER A 254 20.60 26.70 -12.63
C SER A 254 19.78 26.27 -13.86
N GLY A 255 18.45 26.21 -13.71
CA GLY A 255 17.52 25.81 -14.77
C GLY A 255 17.47 24.30 -15.07
N ARG A 256 18.15 23.46 -14.28
CA ARG A 256 18.11 22.00 -14.40
C ARG A 256 17.19 21.41 -13.33
N GLU A 257 16.20 20.63 -13.77
CA GLU A 257 15.30 19.91 -12.86
C GLU A 257 16.03 18.76 -12.17
N GLY A 258 15.81 18.62 -10.86
CA GLY A 258 16.37 17.58 -10.02
C GLY A 258 15.33 16.96 -9.08
N ARG A 259 15.79 16.04 -8.23
CA ARG A 259 15.00 15.48 -7.13
C ARG A 259 15.80 15.49 -5.84
N ARG A 260 15.23 16.03 -4.76
CA ARG A 260 15.68 15.72 -3.39
C ARG A 260 15.00 14.44 -2.94
N LEU A 261 15.77 13.36 -2.81
CA LEU A 261 15.23 12.05 -2.45
C LEU A 261 14.79 11.99 -0.99
N ILE A 262 13.58 11.46 -0.77
CA ILE A 262 13.13 10.92 0.51
C ILE A 262 13.16 9.39 0.40
N GLY A 263 12.56 8.86 -0.67
CA GLY A 263 12.74 7.49 -1.16
C GLY A 263 12.20 6.40 -0.23
N ARG A 264 11.18 6.70 0.58
CA ARG A 264 10.64 5.79 1.59
C ARG A 264 9.29 6.23 2.13
N VAL A 265 8.67 5.32 2.89
CA VAL A 265 7.55 5.62 3.79
C VAL A 265 8.01 6.59 4.89
N ALA A 266 7.39 7.76 4.96
CA ALA A 266 7.77 8.83 5.88
C ALA A 266 6.55 9.53 6.47
N VAL A 267 6.76 10.15 7.63
CA VAL A 267 5.83 11.12 8.22
C VAL A 267 6.38 12.53 8.03
N THR A 268 5.62 13.40 7.37
CA THR A 268 6.03 14.78 7.08
C THR A 268 4.89 15.77 7.31
N THR A 269 5.18 17.07 7.18
CA THR A 269 4.13 18.07 6.95
C THR A 269 3.65 18.03 5.49
N LEU A 270 2.74 18.92 5.08
CA LEU A 270 2.35 19.12 3.67
C LEU A 270 3.39 19.91 2.86
N THR A 271 4.45 20.41 3.49
CA THR A 271 5.52 21.17 2.84
C THR A 271 6.89 20.62 3.24
N PRO A 272 7.18 19.31 3.03
CA PRO A 272 8.50 18.76 3.29
C PRO A 272 9.53 19.44 2.40
N GLY A 273 10.73 19.72 2.93
CA GLY A 273 11.81 20.37 2.19
C GLY A 273 11.59 21.86 1.91
N ALA A 274 10.62 22.51 2.55
CA ALA A 274 10.39 23.96 2.42
C ALA A 274 11.60 24.80 2.85
N GLU A 275 12.48 24.23 3.66
CA GLU A 275 13.77 24.78 4.09
C GLU A 275 14.86 24.72 3.01
N LEU A 276 14.68 23.91 1.95
CA LEU A 276 15.71 23.69 0.93
C LEU A 276 15.75 24.86 -0.06
N PRO A 277 16.91 25.49 -0.29
CA PRO A 277 17.03 26.57 -1.27
C PRO A 277 16.70 26.11 -2.69
N GLU A 278 17.10 24.89 -3.05
CA GLU A 278 16.92 24.30 -4.39
C GLU A 278 15.50 23.78 -4.65
N LEU A 279 14.58 23.82 -3.68
CA LEU A 279 13.20 23.39 -3.90
C LEU A 279 12.55 24.24 -4.99
N LYS A 280 12.00 23.58 -6.03
CA LYS A 280 11.32 24.26 -7.13
C LYS A 280 9.99 24.83 -6.64
N ARG A 281 9.90 26.13 -6.34
CA ARG A 281 8.68 26.72 -5.77
C ARG A 281 7.79 27.34 -6.87
N PRO A 282 6.46 27.16 -6.80
CA PRO A 282 5.72 26.42 -5.76
C PRO A 282 5.58 24.91 -6.01
N GLU A 283 5.97 24.39 -7.18
CA GLU A 283 5.63 23.03 -7.66
C GLU A 283 6.22 21.87 -6.83
N GLY A 284 7.26 22.13 -6.06
CA GLY A 284 7.92 21.20 -5.15
C GLY A 284 7.23 21.09 -3.78
N LEU A 285 6.34 22.04 -3.45
CA LEU A 285 5.51 21.96 -2.25
C LEU A 285 4.33 21.01 -2.50
N LEU A 286 4.20 19.97 -1.69
CA LEU A 286 3.10 19.01 -1.86
C LEU A 286 1.73 19.69 -1.69
N LEU A 287 1.62 20.59 -0.69
CA LEU A 287 0.45 21.41 -0.40
C LEU A 287 -0.07 22.14 -1.64
N HIS A 288 0.84 22.75 -2.42
CA HIS A 288 0.48 23.51 -3.61
C HIS A 288 -0.25 22.66 -4.63
N GLY A 289 0.24 21.43 -4.86
CA GLY A 289 -0.32 20.51 -5.83
C GLY A 289 -1.61 19.80 -5.39
N LEU A 290 -2.03 19.91 -4.12
CA LEU A 290 -3.23 19.22 -3.62
C LEU A 290 -4.48 19.67 -4.38
N ARG A 291 -5.30 18.68 -4.75
CA ARG A 291 -6.57 18.89 -5.48
C ARG A 291 -7.77 18.39 -4.72
N SER A 292 -7.61 17.40 -3.83
CA SER A 292 -8.71 16.92 -3.00
C SER A 292 -8.28 16.41 -1.62
N LEU A 293 -9.18 16.64 -0.66
CA LEU A 293 -9.30 15.91 0.59
C LEU A 293 -10.38 14.84 0.40
N VAL A 294 -10.09 13.60 0.76
CA VAL A 294 -11.02 12.47 0.63
C VAL A 294 -11.28 11.92 2.02
N LEU A 295 -12.51 12.06 2.50
CA LEU A 295 -12.95 11.44 3.75
C LEU A 295 -13.37 10.02 3.46
N LEU A 296 -12.70 9.05 4.07
CA LEU A 296 -13.12 7.66 4.03
C LEU A 296 -14.35 7.53 4.94
N ALA A 297 -15.41 6.86 4.47
CA ALA A 297 -16.69 6.70 5.19
C ALA A 297 -16.46 6.19 6.63
N PRO A 298 -17.32 6.59 7.60
CA PRO A 298 -16.86 6.93 8.94
C PRO A 298 -16.19 5.78 9.66
N PHE A 299 -14.91 6.01 10.00
CA PHE A 299 -14.22 5.38 11.11
C PHE A 299 -14.89 5.92 12.37
N GLU A 300 -15.38 5.06 13.27
CA GLU A 300 -15.90 5.54 14.55
C GLU A 300 -14.83 6.43 15.21
N PRO A 301 -15.17 7.67 15.63
CA PRO A 301 -14.22 8.51 16.34
C PRO A 301 -13.78 7.77 17.62
N PRO A 302 -12.50 7.89 18.04
CA PRO A 302 -12.08 7.37 19.33
C PRO A 302 -12.95 8.02 20.42
N ASP A 303 -13.45 7.19 21.34
CA ASP A 303 -14.13 7.65 22.54
C ASP A 303 -13.12 8.48 23.36
N PRO A 304 -13.37 9.79 23.58
CA PRO A 304 -12.48 10.63 24.38
C PRO A 304 -12.40 10.18 25.85
N ASP A 305 -13.30 9.28 26.28
CA ASP A 305 -13.39 8.75 27.64
C ASP A 305 -13.00 7.26 27.76
N ALA A 306 -12.42 6.65 26.72
CA ALA A 306 -11.85 5.30 26.85
C ALA A 306 -10.61 5.32 27.78
N PRO A 307 -10.52 4.39 28.75
CA PRO A 307 -9.51 4.39 29.80
C PRO A 307 -8.07 4.20 29.31
#